data_AF-A0A549SPP7-F1
#
_entry.id   AF-A0A549SPP7-F1
#
_cell.length_a   1.000
_cell.length_b   1.000
_cell.length_c   1.000
_cell.angle_alpha   90.00
_cell.angle_beta   90.00
_cell.angle_gamma   90.00
#
_symmetry.space_group_name_H-M   'P 1'
#
loop_
_entity.id
_entity.type
_entity.pdbx_description
1 polymer ?
#
loop_
_entity_poly.entity_id
_entity_poly.type
_entity_poly.pdbx_seq_one_letter_code
_entity_poly.pdbx_strand_id
1 'polypeptide(L)'
;MIYLSWVAHCEGASDRAYFEVLIPRALQGAFEKRSPLQKIEIPEMQAVRLAGRVIDEVAQQACKAKDAFQIIFVHSDTGGRSLEANMGARSCALCLAMERRCEWPPRRCVVIAPRHETEAWILSDGAAVTSALGYTGSPESIGLPSEPRAAERLKDPKLNLHEAVIKVRGSRRRSDDVQQLYASIAQRQSLDQLRRLSSFAAFESQLIDALVEMRCVSNASD
;
A
#
# COMPACT_ATOMS: atom_id res chain seq x y z
N MET A 1 -9.96 23.95 -4.20
CA MET A 1 -8.88 23.19 -3.52
C MET A 1 -9.56 22.08 -2.76
N ILE A 2 -9.24 20.83 -3.08
CA ILE A 2 -9.86 19.65 -2.46
C ILE A 2 -8.93 19.20 -1.33
N TYR A 3 -9.47 18.91 -0.15
CA TYR A 3 -8.72 18.29 0.94
C TYR A 3 -9.20 16.85 1.10
N LEU A 4 -8.27 15.91 1.19
CA LEU A 4 -8.57 14.49 1.30
C LEU A 4 -7.76 13.85 2.42
N SER A 5 -8.39 13.68 3.57
CA SER A 5 -7.88 12.92 4.69
C SER A 5 -8.18 11.42 4.54
N TRP A 6 -7.22 10.63 4.99
CA TRP A 6 -7.21 9.18 4.81
C TRP A 6 -6.83 8.48 6.11
N VAL A 7 -7.12 7.19 6.17
CA VAL A 7 -6.67 6.30 7.24
C VAL A 7 -6.27 4.95 6.66
N ALA A 8 -5.32 4.27 7.29
CA ALA A 8 -4.95 2.92 6.91
C ALA A 8 -5.01 1.95 8.09
N HIS A 9 -5.50 0.75 7.83
CA HIS A 9 -5.36 -0.39 8.72
C HIS A 9 -4.38 -1.40 8.12
N CYS A 10 -3.23 -1.57 8.77
CA CYS A 10 -2.18 -2.52 8.38
C CYS A 10 -1.79 -3.38 9.60
N GLU A 11 -1.86 -4.71 9.45
CA GLU A 11 -1.52 -5.66 10.54
C GLU A 11 -0.02 -5.64 10.90
N GLY A 12 0.86 -5.54 9.89
CA GLY A 12 2.33 -5.55 10.04
C GLY A 12 2.94 -4.15 10.24
N ALA A 13 4.00 -4.07 11.05
CA ALA A 13 4.71 -2.80 11.27
C ALA A 13 5.57 -2.36 10.07
N SER A 14 6.16 -3.31 9.36
CA SER A 14 6.88 -3.07 8.10
C SER A 14 5.94 -2.62 6.98
N ASP A 15 4.79 -3.29 6.84
CA ASP A 15 3.75 -2.91 5.88
C ASP A 15 3.24 -1.51 6.15
N ARG A 16 2.97 -1.20 7.43
CA ARG A 16 2.57 0.15 7.84
C ARG A 16 3.60 1.20 7.43
N ALA A 17 4.88 0.98 7.74
CA ALA A 17 5.95 1.92 7.38
C ALA A 17 6.06 2.13 5.86
N TYR A 18 5.78 1.10 5.06
CA TYR A 18 5.73 1.19 3.61
C TYR A 18 4.49 1.97 3.13
N PHE A 19 3.29 1.61 3.60
CA PHE A 19 2.03 2.18 3.14
C PHE A 19 1.78 3.60 3.64
N GLU A 20 2.28 3.98 4.82
CA GLU A 20 2.21 5.37 5.30
C GLU A 20 2.89 6.36 4.34
N VAL A 21 3.93 5.90 3.63
CA VAL A 21 4.60 6.70 2.59
C VAL A 21 3.96 6.51 1.21
N LEU A 22 3.59 5.27 0.85
CA LEU A 22 3.09 4.98 -0.49
C LEU A 22 1.68 5.56 -0.74
N ILE A 23 0.77 5.46 0.23
CA ILE A 23 -0.63 5.89 0.07
C ILE A 23 -0.77 7.35 -0.36
N PRO A 24 -0.18 8.35 0.34
CA PRO A 24 -0.32 9.74 -0.07
C PRO A 24 0.26 9.99 -1.47
N ARG A 25 1.39 9.33 -1.81
CA ARG A 25 1.99 9.40 -3.16
C ARG A 25 1.06 8.81 -4.22
N ALA A 26 0.44 7.67 -3.95
CA ALA A 26 -0.48 7.00 -4.86
C ALA A 26 -1.77 7.81 -5.07
N LEU A 27 -2.34 8.38 -4.00
CA LEU A 27 -3.47 9.29 -4.06
C LEU A 27 -3.17 10.52 -4.91
N GLN A 28 -2.04 11.19 -4.66
CA GLN A 28 -1.60 12.35 -5.42
C GLN A 28 -1.43 11.98 -6.90
N GLY A 29 -0.69 10.91 -7.19
CA GLY A 29 -0.43 10.47 -8.56
C GLY A 29 -1.69 10.02 -9.32
N ALA A 30 -2.66 9.41 -8.65
CA ALA A 30 -3.95 9.04 -9.25
C ALA A 30 -4.81 10.28 -9.54
N PHE A 31 -4.83 11.24 -8.61
CA PHE A 31 -5.56 12.50 -8.76
C PHE A 31 -4.99 13.34 -9.92
N GLU A 32 -3.68 13.57 -9.94
CA GLU A 32 -3.01 14.39 -10.96
C GLU A 32 -3.22 13.83 -12.38
N LYS A 33 -3.25 12.50 -12.53
CA LYS A 33 -3.53 11.83 -13.81
C LYS A 33 -4.95 12.04 -14.33
N ARG A 34 -5.92 12.34 -13.45
CA ARG A 34 -7.35 12.46 -13.81
C ARG A 34 -7.85 13.90 -13.79
N SER A 35 -7.28 14.73 -12.92
CA SER A 35 -7.67 16.12 -12.70
C SER A 35 -6.47 17.07 -12.72
N PRO A 36 -5.69 17.13 -13.82
CA PRO A 36 -4.41 17.86 -13.86
C PRO A 36 -4.54 19.38 -13.64
N LEU A 37 -5.73 19.94 -13.84
CA LEU A 37 -6.00 21.38 -13.64
C LEU A 37 -6.48 21.72 -12.23
N GLN A 38 -6.82 20.72 -11.41
CA GLN A 38 -7.28 20.91 -10.05
C GLN A 38 -6.15 20.70 -9.04
N LYS A 39 -6.33 21.21 -7.82
CA LYS A 39 -5.40 21.01 -6.72
C LYS A 39 -6.07 20.19 -5.62
N ILE A 40 -5.40 19.14 -5.20
CA ILE A 40 -5.72 18.34 -4.01
C ILE A 40 -4.62 18.54 -2.96
N GLU A 41 -5.02 18.55 -1.70
CA GLU A 41 -4.15 18.50 -0.54
C GLU A 41 -4.39 17.15 0.15
N ILE A 42 -3.34 16.34 0.23
CA ILE A 42 -3.34 15.03 0.88
C ILE A 42 -2.31 15.10 2.02
N PRO A 43 -2.73 14.98 3.28
CA PRO A 43 -1.81 14.94 4.40
C PRO A 43 -0.83 13.77 4.31
N GLU A 44 0.42 13.97 4.71
CA GLU A 44 1.42 12.89 4.82
C GLU A 44 1.04 11.89 5.93
N MET A 45 0.32 12.34 6.96
CA MET A 45 -0.08 11.54 8.11
C MET A 45 -1.55 11.16 8.00
N GLN A 46 -1.87 9.92 8.39
CA GLN A 46 -3.26 9.46 8.55
C GLN A 46 -4.01 10.29 9.60
N ALA A 47 -5.31 10.49 9.38
CA ALA A 47 -6.16 11.29 10.25
C ALA A 47 -6.27 10.72 11.67
N VAL A 48 -6.34 9.39 11.77
CA VAL A 48 -6.40 8.65 13.03
C VAL A 48 -5.61 7.36 12.90
N ARG A 49 -5.15 6.80 14.03
CA ARG A 49 -4.50 5.49 14.05
C ARG A 49 -5.48 4.41 14.44
N LEU A 50 -5.75 3.49 13.51
CA LEU A 50 -6.54 2.28 13.79
C LEU A 50 -5.61 1.17 14.28
N ALA A 51 -5.93 0.57 15.42
CA ALA A 51 -5.13 -0.50 16.03
C ALA A 51 -5.98 -1.72 16.38
N GLY A 52 -5.33 -2.87 16.47
CA GLY A 52 -5.97 -4.15 16.79
C GLY A 52 -5.89 -5.15 15.64
N ARG A 53 -6.32 -6.37 15.89
CA ARG A 53 -6.41 -7.45 14.89
C ARG A 53 -7.83 -7.99 14.76
N VAL A 54 -8.72 -7.65 15.69
CA VAL A 54 -10.11 -8.08 15.68
C VAL A 54 -10.91 -7.10 14.83
N ILE A 55 -11.50 -7.60 13.74
CA ILE A 55 -12.20 -6.79 12.74
C ILE A 55 -13.27 -5.90 13.38
N ASP A 56 -14.09 -6.42 14.29
CA ASP A 56 -15.16 -5.66 14.93
C ASP A 56 -14.63 -4.51 15.81
N GLU A 57 -13.50 -4.70 16.49
CA GLU A 57 -12.86 -3.65 17.29
C GLU A 57 -12.29 -2.54 16.41
N VAL A 58 -11.66 -2.92 15.30
CA VAL A 58 -11.11 -1.98 14.31
C VAL A 58 -12.25 -1.22 13.63
N ALA A 59 -13.31 -1.91 13.22
CA ALA A 59 -14.51 -1.29 12.65
C ALA A 59 -15.18 -0.33 13.65
N GLN A 60 -15.23 -0.68 14.93
CA GLN A 60 -15.73 0.23 15.97
C GLN A 60 -14.87 1.49 16.10
N GLN A 61 -13.54 1.38 16.09
CA GLN A 61 -12.64 2.53 16.11
C GLN A 61 -12.84 3.41 14.87
N ALA A 62 -12.87 2.80 13.69
CA ALA A 62 -13.06 3.51 12.43
C ALA A 62 -14.42 4.23 12.39
N CYS A 63 -15.50 3.57 12.80
CA CYS A 63 -16.83 4.18 12.85
C CYS A 63 -16.93 5.32 13.87
N LYS A 64 -16.22 5.25 15.00
CA LYS A 64 -16.14 6.36 15.97
C LYS A 64 -15.41 7.58 15.40
N ALA A 65 -14.47 7.35 14.49
CA ALA A 65 -13.64 8.38 13.86
C ALA A 65 -14.07 8.70 12.42
N LYS A 66 -15.24 8.25 11.96
CA LYS A 66 -15.64 8.28 10.54
C LYS A 66 -15.68 9.68 9.93
N ASP A 67 -15.86 10.72 10.76
CA ASP A 67 -15.90 12.10 10.30
C ASP A 67 -14.49 12.72 10.15
N ALA A 68 -13.43 12.02 10.57
CA ALA A 68 -12.04 12.49 10.49
C ALA A 68 -11.35 12.15 9.16
N PHE A 69 -11.88 11.18 8.40
CA PHE A 69 -11.30 10.71 7.14
C PHE A 69 -12.38 10.51 6.07
N GLN A 70 -12.01 10.61 4.79
CA GLN A 70 -12.95 10.34 3.70
C GLN A 70 -12.71 8.99 3.04
N ILE A 71 -11.52 8.41 3.19
CA ILE A 71 -11.14 7.14 2.59
C ILE A 71 -10.36 6.27 3.59
N ILE A 72 -10.63 4.96 3.59
CA ILE A 72 -9.89 3.98 4.38
C ILE A 72 -9.19 2.98 3.46
N PHE A 73 -7.93 2.70 3.79
CA PHE A 73 -7.11 1.68 3.16
C PHE A 73 -6.98 0.46 4.07
N VAL A 74 -7.17 -0.74 3.53
CA VAL A 74 -7.12 -1.97 4.33
C VAL A 74 -6.10 -2.92 3.75
N HIS A 75 -5.09 -3.26 4.55
CA HIS A 75 -4.09 -4.26 4.26
C HIS A 75 -4.08 -5.31 5.38
N SER A 76 -4.55 -6.52 5.07
CA SER A 76 -4.43 -7.69 5.95
C SER A 76 -3.43 -8.66 5.33
N ASP A 77 -2.27 -8.80 5.98
CA ASP A 77 -1.24 -9.78 5.58
C ASP A 77 -1.71 -11.17 6.06
N THR A 78 -2.16 -12.02 5.14
CA THR A 78 -2.36 -13.42 5.47
C THR A 78 -1.11 -14.18 5.06
N GLY A 79 -0.17 -14.30 5.99
CA GLY A 79 1.10 -14.98 5.76
C GLY A 79 0.93 -16.31 5.00
N GLY A 80 1.65 -16.44 3.88
CA GLY A 80 1.99 -17.70 3.25
C GLY A 80 0.89 -18.45 2.48
N ARG A 81 1.04 -18.45 1.14
CA ARG A 81 0.68 -19.46 0.12
C ARG A 81 -0.73 -20.07 0.04
N SER A 82 -1.64 -19.83 0.98
CA SER A 82 -2.94 -20.55 1.04
C SER A 82 -4.18 -19.67 0.88
N LEU A 83 -4.05 -18.44 0.38
CA LEU A 83 -5.04 -17.44 0.77
C LEU A 83 -5.21 -16.17 -0.08
N GLU A 84 -4.81 -16.13 -1.36
CA GLU A 84 -5.23 -15.01 -2.24
C GLU A 84 -6.75 -14.79 -2.18
N ALA A 85 -7.53 -15.87 -2.03
CA ALA A 85 -8.98 -15.83 -1.83
C ALA A 85 -9.42 -15.22 -0.47
N ASN A 86 -8.72 -15.45 0.65
CA ASN A 86 -9.12 -14.89 1.94
C ASN A 86 -8.42 -13.59 2.36
N MET A 87 -7.40 -13.10 1.63
CA MET A 87 -6.95 -11.70 1.70
C MET A 87 -8.09 -10.76 1.27
N GLY A 88 -8.70 -11.05 0.11
CA GLY A 88 -9.90 -10.36 -0.34
C GLY A 88 -11.00 -10.46 0.70
N ALA A 89 -11.29 -11.66 1.21
CA ALA A 89 -12.34 -11.85 2.21
C ALA A 89 -12.12 -11.09 3.53
N ARG A 90 -10.89 -11.02 4.07
CA ARG A 90 -10.58 -10.29 5.31
C ARG A 90 -10.56 -8.78 5.14
N SER A 91 -9.95 -8.28 4.07
CA SER A 91 -9.96 -6.84 3.79
C SER A 91 -11.37 -6.37 3.46
N CYS A 92 -12.16 -7.17 2.73
CA CYS A 92 -13.59 -6.95 2.58
C CYS A 92 -14.34 -7.04 3.92
N ALA A 93 -13.92 -7.90 4.86
CA ALA A 93 -14.61 -8.05 6.14
C ALA A 93 -14.58 -6.78 6.99
N LEU A 94 -13.47 -6.02 7.00
CA LEU A 94 -13.45 -4.71 7.67
C LEU A 94 -14.39 -3.72 6.98
N CYS A 95 -14.37 -3.64 5.65
CA CYS A 95 -15.27 -2.77 4.90
C CYS A 95 -16.75 -3.12 5.18
N LEU A 96 -17.11 -4.40 5.14
CA LEU A 96 -18.46 -4.92 5.44
C LEU A 96 -18.86 -4.70 6.89
N ALA A 97 -17.92 -4.79 7.84
CA ALA A 97 -18.18 -4.48 9.24
C ALA A 97 -18.49 -2.99 9.43
N MET A 98 -17.74 -2.10 8.77
CA MET A 98 -17.99 -0.66 8.80
C MET A 98 -19.31 -0.28 8.11
N GLU A 99 -19.62 -0.88 6.96
CA GLU A 99 -20.89 -0.71 6.27
C GLU A 99 -22.07 -1.07 7.18
N ARG A 100 -22.06 -2.27 7.78
CA ARG A 100 -23.12 -2.73 8.69
C ARG A 100 -23.21 -1.90 9.98
N ARG A 101 -22.10 -1.35 10.46
CA ARG A 101 -22.03 -0.69 11.78
C ARG A 101 -22.36 0.80 11.71
N CYS A 102 -21.92 1.49 10.67
CA CYS A 102 -22.04 2.95 10.59
C CYS A 102 -22.33 3.47 9.17
N GLU A 103 -22.82 2.58 8.29
CA GLU A 103 -23.21 2.91 6.92
C GLU A 103 -22.04 3.49 6.10
N TRP A 104 -20.82 3.03 6.39
CA TRP A 104 -19.65 3.48 5.64
C TRP A 104 -19.75 3.07 4.16
N PRO A 105 -19.56 3.99 3.20
CA PRO A 105 -19.68 3.66 1.78
C PRO A 105 -18.63 2.62 1.35
N PRO A 106 -19.03 1.46 0.81
CA PRO A 106 -18.08 0.41 0.42
C PRO A 106 -17.03 0.88 -0.60
N ARG A 107 -17.42 1.77 -1.52
CA ARG A 107 -16.53 2.37 -2.52
C ARG A 107 -15.42 3.24 -1.92
N ARG A 108 -15.55 3.69 -0.68
CA ARG A 108 -14.51 4.46 0.05
C ARG A 108 -13.61 3.57 0.91
N CYS A 109 -13.73 2.25 0.76
CA CYS A 109 -12.87 1.27 1.39
C CYS A 109 -11.99 0.61 0.32
N VAL A 110 -10.71 0.96 0.29
CA VAL A 110 -9.76 0.50 -0.73
C VAL A 110 -8.90 -0.61 -0.18
N VAL A 111 -8.94 -1.78 -0.83
CA VAL A 111 -8.15 -2.94 -0.41
C VAL A 111 -6.76 -2.88 -1.02
N ILE A 112 -5.73 -3.00 -0.18
CA ILE A 112 -4.34 -3.15 -0.58
C ILE A 112 -3.95 -4.63 -0.48
N ALA A 113 -3.93 -5.31 -1.62
CA ALA A 113 -3.59 -6.73 -1.73
C ALA A 113 -2.47 -6.96 -2.75
N PRO A 114 -1.20 -6.70 -2.36
CA PRO A 114 -0.06 -7.11 -3.16
C PRO A 114 -0.09 -8.61 -3.46
N ARG A 115 0.33 -9.01 -4.66
CA ARG A 115 0.42 -10.45 -4.98
C ARG A 115 1.49 -11.11 -4.13
N HIS A 116 1.15 -12.22 -3.50
CA HIS A 116 1.93 -12.92 -2.48
C HIS A 116 2.12 -12.09 -1.20
N GLU A 117 2.88 -10.99 -1.24
CA GLU A 117 3.24 -10.17 -0.06
C GLU A 117 3.57 -8.73 -0.49
N THR A 118 3.61 -7.78 0.46
CA THR A 118 4.04 -6.39 0.23
C THR A 118 5.40 -6.30 -0.46
N GLU A 119 6.29 -7.25 -0.17
CA GLU A 119 7.61 -7.32 -0.77
C GLU A 119 7.57 -7.50 -2.29
N ALA A 120 6.49 -8.03 -2.87
CA ALA A 120 6.34 -8.06 -4.34
C ALA A 120 6.22 -6.64 -4.94
N TRP A 121 5.55 -5.72 -4.24
CA TRP A 121 5.54 -4.31 -4.64
C TRP A 121 6.91 -3.68 -4.41
N ILE A 122 7.53 -3.91 -3.26
CA ILE A 122 8.86 -3.37 -2.96
C ILE A 122 9.90 -3.78 -4.01
N LEU A 123 9.92 -5.06 -4.39
CA LEU A 123 10.88 -5.62 -5.34
C LEU A 123 10.62 -5.24 -6.80
N SER A 124 9.53 -4.55 -7.10
CA SER A 124 9.21 -4.14 -8.46
C SER A 124 10.09 -2.99 -8.98
N ASP A 125 10.79 -2.30 -8.08
CA ASP A 125 11.70 -1.22 -8.40
C ASP A 125 13.06 -1.48 -7.76
N GLY A 126 13.88 -2.29 -8.44
CA GLY A 126 15.21 -2.65 -7.97
C GLY A 126 16.10 -1.45 -7.69
N ALA A 127 15.97 -0.36 -8.44
CA ALA A 127 16.74 0.86 -8.24
C ALA A 127 16.36 1.58 -6.93
N ALA A 128 15.08 1.61 -6.58
CA ALA A 128 14.64 2.13 -5.28
C ALA A 128 15.18 1.28 -4.12
N VAL A 129 15.20 -0.05 -4.27
CA VAL A 129 15.76 -0.98 -3.27
C VAL A 129 17.26 -0.76 -3.10
N THR A 130 18.05 -0.76 -4.18
CA THR A 130 19.51 -0.55 -4.09
C THR A 130 19.85 0.82 -3.52
N SER A 131 19.14 1.87 -3.94
CA SER A 131 19.30 3.23 -3.40
C SER A 131 19.00 3.30 -1.91
N ALA A 132 17.90 2.70 -1.43
CA ALA A 132 17.57 2.64 -0.01
C ALA A 132 18.58 1.81 0.80
N LEU A 133 19.24 0.84 0.18
CA LEU A 133 20.30 0.05 0.78
C LEU A 133 21.66 0.77 0.82
N GLY A 134 21.84 1.83 0.03
CA GLY A 134 23.15 2.47 -0.18
C GLY A 134 24.07 1.67 -1.11
N TYR A 135 23.49 0.79 -1.93
CA TYR A 135 24.23 -0.08 -2.85
C TYR A 135 24.34 0.57 -4.24
N THR A 136 25.55 0.61 -4.80
CA THR A 136 25.85 1.25 -6.09
C THR A 136 25.93 0.26 -7.27
N GLY A 137 25.88 -1.05 -7.00
CA GLY A 137 25.84 -2.07 -8.05
C GLY A 137 24.45 -2.26 -8.65
N SER A 138 24.33 -3.18 -9.61
CA SER A 138 23.05 -3.45 -10.26
C SER A 138 22.08 -4.21 -9.33
N PRO A 139 20.76 -4.04 -9.46
CA PRO A 139 19.80 -4.80 -8.67
C PRO A 139 19.99 -6.33 -8.78
N GLU A 140 20.33 -6.81 -9.96
CA GLU A 140 20.49 -8.23 -10.27
C GLU A 140 21.68 -8.86 -9.53
N SER A 141 22.77 -8.09 -9.30
CA SER A 141 23.96 -8.61 -8.61
C SER A 141 23.67 -9.01 -7.16
N ILE A 142 22.64 -8.43 -6.54
CA ILE A 142 22.17 -8.80 -5.20
C ILE A 142 20.92 -9.70 -5.23
N GLY A 143 20.51 -10.16 -6.41
CA GLY A 143 19.40 -11.11 -6.59
C GLY A 143 18.01 -10.48 -6.63
N LEU A 144 17.91 -9.18 -6.92
CA LEU A 144 16.63 -8.53 -7.19
C LEU A 144 16.15 -8.84 -8.62
N PRO A 145 14.83 -8.83 -8.88
CA PRO A 145 14.30 -9.03 -10.21
C PRO A 145 14.77 -7.95 -11.19
N SER A 146 15.09 -8.34 -12.43
CA SER A 146 15.47 -7.41 -13.51
C SER A 146 14.28 -6.64 -14.09
N GLU A 147 13.06 -7.14 -13.88
CA GLU A 147 11.83 -6.50 -14.35
C GLU A 147 10.76 -6.43 -13.24
N PRO A 148 9.94 -5.37 -13.20
CA PRO A 148 8.91 -5.22 -12.16
C PRO A 148 7.95 -6.40 -12.10
N ARG A 149 7.48 -6.88 -13.25
CA ARG A 149 6.50 -7.97 -13.34
C ARG A 149 7.06 -9.30 -12.83
N ALA A 150 8.37 -9.47 -12.77
CA ALA A 150 8.99 -10.66 -12.22
C ALA A 150 8.86 -10.71 -10.68
N ALA A 151 8.74 -9.57 -10.01
CA ALA A 151 8.55 -9.50 -8.55
C ALA A 151 7.26 -10.19 -8.11
N GLU A 152 6.16 -9.99 -8.83
CA GLU A 152 4.87 -10.67 -8.60
C GLU A 152 4.88 -12.18 -8.92
N ARG A 153 5.93 -12.68 -9.59
CA ARG A 153 6.09 -14.11 -9.91
C ARG A 153 7.02 -14.83 -8.94
N LEU A 154 7.65 -14.10 -8.02
CA LEU A 154 8.51 -14.70 -7.01
C LEU A 154 7.68 -15.57 -6.08
N LYS A 155 8.19 -16.77 -5.81
CA LYS A 155 7.58 -17.73 -4.88
C LYS A 155 7.59 -17.22 -3.43
N ASP A 156 8.56 -16.37 -3.09
CA ASP A 156 8.79 -15.85 -1.75
C ASP A 156 9.45 -14.45 -1.80
N PRO A 157 8.69 -13.39 -2.15
CA PRO A 157 9.22 -12.03 -2.27
C PRO A 157 9.90 -11.54 -0.97
N LYS A 158 9.38 -11.89 0.21
CA LYS A 158 10.00 -11.53 1.49
C LYS A 158 11.38 -12.17 1.67
N LEU A 159 11.54 -13.44 1.33
CA LEU A 159 12.86 -14.10 1.35
C LEU A 159 13.83 -13.43 0.36
N ASN A 160 13.39 -13.14 -0.87
CA ASN A 160 14.22 -12.46 -1.87
C ASN A 160 14.73 -11.09 -1.36
N LEU A 161 13.86 -10.28 -0.77
CA LEU A 161 14.25 -9.00 -0.20
C LEU A 161 15.24 -9.20 0.96
N HIS A 162 14.98 -10.17 1.83
CA HIS A 162 15.84 -10.49 2.97
C HIS A 162 17.25 -10.96 2.53
N GLU A 163 17.36 -11.76 1.47
CA GLU A 163 18.64 -12.20 0.94
C GLU A 163 19.44 -11.04 0.30
N ALA A 164 18.78 -10.18 -0.49
CA ALA A 164 19.41 -9.01 -1.08
C ALA A 164 19.97 -8.07 0.00
N VAL A 165 19.21 -7.92 1.07
CA VAL A 165 19.61 -7.19 2.27
C VAL A 165 20.86 -7.78 2.92
N ILE A 166 20.89 -9.10 3.14
CA ILE A 166 22.01 -9.78 3.80
C ILE A 166 23.27 -9.61 2.96
N LYS A 167 23.14 -9.73 1.63
CA LYS A 167 24.27 -9.53 0.70
C LYS A 167 24.88 -8.13 0.82
N VAL A 168 24.08 -7.09 1.09
CA VAL A 168 24.58 -5.71 1.18
C VAL A 168 25.01 -5.33 2.60
N ARG A 169 24.23 -5.69 3.63
CA ARG A 169 24.41 -5.19 5.00
C ARG A 169 24.87 -6.24 6.02
N GLY A 170 24.91 -7.52 5.64
CA GLY A 170 25.18 -8.65 6.54
C GLY A 170 23.96 -9.08 7.37
N SER A 171 24.17 -10.04 8.27
CA SER A 171 23.10 -10.82 8.94
C SER A 171 22.47 -10.15 10.17
N ARG A 172 23.00 -9.03 10.69
CA ARG A 172 22.43 -8.38 11.89
C ARG A 172 21.46 -7.28 11.48
N ARG A 173 20.15 -7.53 11.64
CA ARG A 173 19.12 -6.51 11.50
C ARG A 173 18.22 -6.43 12.73
N ARG A 174 17.95 -5.21 13.16
CA ARG A 174 16.89 -4.91 14.13
C ARG A 174 15.57 -4.66 13.38
N SER A 175 14.44 -4.80 14.07
CA SER A 175 13.12 -4.51 13.52
C SER A 175 13.00 -3.07 13.00
N ASP A 176 13.63 -2.12 13.69
CA ASP A 176 13.59 -0.70 13.32
C ASP A 176 14.31 -0.44 12.00
N ASP A 177 15.39 -1.20 11.72
CA ASP A 177 16.13 -1.11 10.46
C ASP A 177 15.25 -1.55 9.27
N VAL A 178 14.33 -2.49 9.49
CA VAL A 178 13.40 -2.99 8.47
C VAL A 178 12.32 -1.95 8.19
N GLN A 179 11.72 -1.35 9.22
CA GLN A 179 10.71 -0.29 9.04
C GLN A 179 11.30 0.92 8.30
N GLN A 180 12.48 1.37 8.71
CA GLN A 180 13.19 2.46 8.04
C GLN A 180 13.51 2.13 6.58
N LEU A 181 13.91 0.89 6.29
CA LEU A 181 14.14 0.46 4.92
C LEU A 181 12.85 0.53 4.09
N TYR A 182 11.73 0.05 4.61
CA TYR A 182 10.46 -0.03 3.88
C TYR A 182 9.95 1.37 3.54
N ALA A 183 9.95 2.28 4.52
CA ALA A 183 9.63 3.69 4.29
C ALA A 183 10.60 4.34 3.29
N SER A 184 11.90 4.05 3.42
CA SER A 184 12.95 4.57 2.53
C SER A 184 12.79 4.11 1.08
N ILE A 185 12.40 2.84 0.85
CA ILE A 185 12.08 2.32 -0.47
C ILE A 185 10.81 2.98 -1.00
N ALA A 186 9.74 3.01 -0.19
CA ALA A 186 8.47 3.63 -0.57
C ALA A 186 8.65 5.10 -1.00
N GLN A 187 9.57 5.85 -0.39
CA GLN A 187 9.84 7.24 -0.76
C GLN A 187 10.49 7.36 -2.15
N ARG A 188 11.37 6.42 -2.52
CA ARG A 188 12.17 6.45 -3.76
C ARG A 188 11.49 5.77 -4.93
N GLN A 189 10.58 4.85 -4.64
CA GLN A 189 9.97 3.97 -5.62
C GLN A 189 9.17 4.74 -6.67
N SER A 190 9.35 4.39 -7.93
CA SER A 190 8.56 4.93 -9.04
C SER A 190 7.16 4.33 -9.07
N LEU A 191 6.14 5.20 -9.05
CA LEU A 191 4.74 4.77 -9.25
C LEU A 191 4.53 4.13 -10.61
N ASP A 192 5.31 4.51 -11.63
CA ASP A 192 5.18 3.90 -12.96
C ASP A 192 5.72 2.47 -13.00
N GLN A 193 6.72 2.13 -12.18
CA GLN A 193 7.13 0.73 -12.02
C GLN A 193 6.07 -0.08 -11.29
N LEU A 194 5.46 0.49 -10.24
CA LEU A 194 4.34 -0.14 -9.53
C LEU A 194 3.13 -0.39 -10.45
N ARG A 195 2.77 0.57 -11.32
CA ARG A 195 1.69 0.42 -12.32
C ARG A 195 1.89 -0.72 -13.32
N ARG A 196 3.10 -1.25 -13.45
CA ARG A 196 3.38 -2.42 -14.30
C ARG A 196 2.95 -3.73 -13.63
N LEU A 197 2.66 -3.71 -12.34
CA LEU A 197 2.17 -4.83 -11.55
C LEU A 197 0.66 -4.98 -11.64
N SER A 198 0.19 -6.22 -11.72
CA SER A 198 -1.24 -6.52 -11.83
C SER A 198 -2.01 -6.18 -10.54
N SER A 199 -1.45 -6.50 -9.37
CA SER A 199 -2.08 -6.20 -8.08
C SER A 199 -2.10 -4.70 -7.76
N PHE A 200 -1.07 -3.95 -8.16
CA PHE A 200 -1.08 -2.49 -8.02
C PHE A 200 -2.07 -1.83 -8.97
N ALA A 201 -2.19 -2.29 -10.22
CA ALA A 201 -3.20 -1.79 -11.15
C ALA A 201 -4.64 -2.01 -10.62
N ALA A 202 -4.90 -3.16 -10.00
CA ALA A 202 -6.18 -3.44 -9.34
C ALA A 202 -6.44 -2.51 -8.14
N PHE A 203 -5.41 -2.25 -7.32
CA PHE A 203 -5.46 -1.27 -6.24
C PHE A 203 -5.73 0.15 -6.77
N GLU A 204 -4.99 0.60 -7.79
CA GLU A 204 -5.14 1.94 -8.38
C GLU A 204 -6.53 2.13 -9.01
N SER A 205 -7.12 1.07 -9.58
CA SER A 205 -8.51 1.10 -10.05
C SER A 205 -9.50 1.36 -8.91
N GLN A 206 -9.40 0.63 -7.79
CA GLN A 206 -10.26 0.85 -6.62
C GLN A 206 -10.06 2.24 -6.01
N LEU A 207 -8.82 2.73 -6.02
CA LEU A 207 -8.49 4.07 -5.58
C LEU A 207 -9.18 5.14 -6.43
N ILE A 208 -9.16 4.98 -7.76
CA ILE A 208 -9.84 5.89 -8.68
C ILE A 208 -11.36 5.84 -8.46
N ASP A 209 -11.94 4.66 -8.29
CA ASP A 209 -13.37 4.51 -7.99
C ASP A 209 -13.77 5.26 -6.70
N ALA A 210 -12.92 5.19 -5.66
CA ALA A 210 -13.13 5.94 -4.43
C ALA A 210 -13.06 7.46 -4.66
N LEU A 211 -12.08 7.93 -5.45
CA LEU A 211 -11.95 9.35 -5.79
C LEU A 211 -13.15 9.87 -6.60
N VAL A 212 -13.71 9.06 -7.50
CA VAL A 212 -14.94 9.38 -8.25
C VAL A 212 -16.14 9.45 -7.31
N GLU A 213 -16.29 8.47 -6.40
CA GLU A 213 -17.35 8.44 -5.38
C GLU A 213 -17.34 9.69 -4.49
N MET A 214 -16.15 10.18 -4.15
CA MET A 214 -15.96 11.41 -3.37
C MET A 214 -16.03 12.69 -4.22
N ARG A 215 -16.25 12.57 -5.53
CA ARG A 215 -16.26 13.67 -6.52
C ARG A 215 -14.95 14.47 -6.55
N CYS A 216 -13.84 13.82 -6.23
CA CYS A 216 -12.51 14.42 -6.34
C CYS A 216 -12.02 14.44 -7.79
N VAL A 217 -12.43 13.45 -8.59
CA VAL A 217 -12.09 13.33 -10.01
C VAL A 217 -13.32 12.97 -10.83
N SER A 218 -13.32 13.31 -12.11
CA SER A 218 -14.39 12.93 -13.05
C SER A 218 -14.28 11.46 -13.44
N ASN A 219 -15.41 10.89 -13.87
CA ASN A 219 -15.41 9.55 -14.44
C ASN A 219 -14.69 9.57 -15.79
N ALA A 220 -14.05 8.46 -16.19
CA ALA A 220 -13.27 8.40 -17.45
C ALA A 220 -14.13 8.45 -18.74
N SER A 221 -15.40 8.87 -18.64
CA SER A 221 -16.41 8.89 -19.70
C SER A 221 -16.94 10.30 -20.00
N ASP A 222 -16.35 11.35 -19.43
CA ASP A 222 -16.66 12.75 -19.72
C ASP A 222 -15.53 13.45 -20.49
#